data_AF-A0A965V7Y8-F1
#
_entry.id   AF-A0A965V7Y8-F1
#
_cell.length_a   1.000
_cell.length_b   1.000
_cell.length_c   1.000
_cell.angle_alpha   90.00
_cell.angle_beta   90.00
_cell.angle_gamma   90.00
#
_symmetry.space_group_name_H-M   'P 1'
#
loop_
_entity.id
_entity.type
_entity.pdbx_description
1 polymer ?
#
loop_
_entity_poly.entity_id
_entity_poly.type
_entity_poly.pdbx_seq_one_letter_code
_entity_poly.pdbx_strand_id
1 'polypeptide(L)'
;MKKSDPLSNVPSSGSSARNLKVPSLAAAFDSFAAGQSRTLSISLKDRGAVFCAGKNSVGTYWFDSVTGGMSSSTAFTASLAAWVDDFNRRQTKNRKVDWTPIFSLQQMQQLLLDEKYKAALKVRSPLSNKFGQGLPYRFPQEKEQGASARSFFQYTPAASDFLVDFALESVRQERLGCSSREPSKSCSAGKFPDLLTISFSTPECIWGRKSRADGHLFESQSKSCALHTRA
;
A
#
# COMPACT_ATOMS: atom_id res chain seq x y z
N MET A 1 -18.45 5.03 -13.34
CA MET A 1 -17.61 3.81 -13.39
C MET A 1 -18.50 2.58 -13.31
N LYS A 2 -18.29 1.57 -14.15
CA LYS A 2 -19.05 0.30 -14.19
C LYS A 2 -18.56 -0.67 -13.09
N LYS A 3 -19.18 -1.86 -13.00
CA LYS A 3 -18.58 -3.02 -12.31
C LYS A 3 -17.20 -3.24 -12.95
N SER A 4 -16.19 -3.51 -12.14
CA SER A 4 -14.80 -3.42 -12.59
C SER A 4 -14.05 -4.70 -12.26
N ASP A 5 -13.35 -5.22 -13.24
CA ASP A 5 -12.62 -6.47 -13.16
C ASP A 5 -11.15 -6.17 -12.82
N PRO A 6 -10.50 -7.03 -12.04
CA PRO A 6 -9.08 -6.87 -11.75
C PRO A 6 -8.26 -7.05 -13.02
N LEU A 7 -7.12 -6.37 -13.13
CA LEU A 7 -6.16 -6.61 -14.21
C LEU A 7 -5.12 -7.67 -13.85
N SER A 8 -5.28 -8.35 -12.72
CA SER A 8 -4.58 -9.61 -12.51
C SER A 8 -5.26 -10.69 -13.36
N ASN A 9 -4.48 -11.47 -14.09
CA ASN A 9 -4.96 -12.63 -14.87
C ASN A 9 -5.47 -13.78 -13.98
N VAL A 10 -5.99 -13.46 -12.79
CA VAL A 10 -6.50 -14.38 -11.77
C VAL A 10 -7.86 -13.88 -11.30
N PRO A 11 -8.88 -14.74 -11.16
CA PRO A 11 -10.21 -14.33 -10.73
C PRO A 11 -10.16 -13.65 -9.35
N SER A 12 -10.39 -12.35 -9.31
CA SER A 12 -10.57 -11.55 -8.09
C SER A 12 -11.57 -10.43 -8.35
N SER A 13 -11.98 -9.69 -7.31
CA SER A 13 -12.83 -8.51 -7.48
C SER A 13 -11.98 -7.28 -7.75
N GLY A 14 -12.23 -6.58 -8.86
CA GLY A 14 -11.62 -5.27 -9.12
C GLY A 14 -12.30 -4.17 -8.33
N SER A 15 -11.63 -3.02 -8.20
CA SER A 15 -12.12 -1.87 -7.42
C SER A 15 -12.32 -0.63 -8.27
N SER A 16 -13.26 0.24 -7.87
CA SER A 16 -13.62 1.45 -8.62
C SER A 16 -14.08 2.58 -7.71
N ALA A 17 -13.95 3.82 -8.18
CA ALA A 17 -14.43 5.02 -7.47
C ALA A 17 -15.93 5.30 -7.71
N ARG A 18 -16.74 4.29 -8.09
CA ARG A 18 -18.17 4.47 -8.43
C ARG A 18 -18.99 5.12 -7.30
N ASN A 19 -18.62 4.84 -6.05
CA ASN A 19 -19.34 5.34 -4.88
C ASN A 19 -18.83 6.69 -4.37
N LEU A 20 -17.75 7.24 -4.96
CA LEU A 20 -17.25 8.56 -4.60
C LEU A 20 -18.17 9.64 -5.20
N LYS A 21 -18.86 10.40 -4.35
CA LYS A 21 -19.87 11.40 -4.76
C LYS A 21 -19.35 12.82 -4.86
N VAL A 22 -18.16 13.07 -4.32
CA VAL A 22 -17.53 14.39 -4.30
C VAL A 22 -16.23 14.37 -5.12
N PRO A 23 -15.81 15.51 -5.69
CA PRO A 23 -14.52 15.62 -6.34
C PRO A 23 -13.38 15.27 -5.38
N SER A 24 -12.41 14.48 -5.84
CA SER A 24 -11.15 14.28 -5.13
C SER A 24 -10.19 15.45 -5.38
N LEU A 25 -9.10 15.53 -4.61
CA LEU A 25 -8.02 16.47 -4.90
C LEU A 25 -7.45 16.29 -6.31
N ALA A 26 -7.33 15.03 -6.78
CA ALA A 26 -6.92 14.74 -8.14
C ALA A 26 -7.87 15.32 -9.20
N ALA A 27 -9.19 15.30 -8.95
CA ALA A 27 -10.16 15.93 -9.84
C ALA A 27 -10.02 17.47 -9.87
N ALA A 28 -9.63 18.09 -8.76
CA ALA A 28 -9.36 19.52 -8.72
C ALA A 28 -8.11 19.89 -9.54
N PHE A 29 -7.04 19.09 -9.48
CA PHE A 29 -5.83 19.26 -10.30
C PHE A 29 -6.12 19.12 -11.80
N ASP A 30 -6.89 18.09 -12.15
CA ASP A 30 -7.33 17.85 -13.52
C ASP A 30 -8.13 19.05 -14.06
N SER A 31 -9.10 19.55 -13.28
CA SER A 31 -9.89 20.72 -13.65
C SER A 31 -9.06 22.01 -13.76
N PHE A 32 -8.14 22.24 -12.82
CA PHE A 32 -7.28 23.43 -12.80
C PHE A 32 -6.33 23.48 -14.01
N ALA A 33 -5.75 22.33 -14.36
CA ALA A 33 -4.80 22.21 -15.45
C ALA A 33 -5.45 21.93 -16.81
N ALA A 34 -6.77 22.00 -16.92
CA ALA A 34 -7.53 21.63 -18.12
C ALA A 34 -7.10 20.25 -18.69
N GLY A 35 -6.98 19.25 -17.82
CA GLY A 35 -6.57 17.89 -18.18
C GLY A 35 -5.07 17.69 -18.42
N GLN A 36 -4.24 18.72 -18.21
CA GLN A 36 -2.80 18.62 -18.45
C GLN A 36 -2.01 18.08 -17.26
N SER A 37 -2.56 18.19 -16.03
CA SER A 37 -1.98 17.61 -14.82
C SER A 37 -2.11 16.08 -14.84
N ARG A 38 -1.05 15.38 -14.48
CA ARG A 38 -1.04 13.93 -14.30
C ARG A 38 -1.29 13.62 -12.83
N THR A 39 -2.24 12.72 -12.60
CA THR A 39 -2.56 12.26 -11.24
C THR A 39 -2.32 10.76 -11.15
N LEU A 40 -1.58 10.34 -10.12
CA LEU A 40 -1.22 8.95 -9.89
C LEU A 40 -1.48 8.57 -8.43
N SER A 41 -2.03 7.38 -8.23
CA SER A 41 -2.41 6.90 -6.89
C SER A 41 -1.92 5.48 -6.64
N ILE A 42 -1.24 5.28 -5.51
CA ILE A 42 -0.58 4.03 -5.14
C ILE A 42 -0.94 3.65 -3.71
N SER A 43 -1.23 2.37 -3.48
CA SER A 43 -1.37 1.82 -2.13
C SER A 43 -1.06 0.33 -2.09
N LEU A 44 -0.94 -0.29 -0.92
CA LEU A 44 -1.06 -1.75 -0.84
C LEU A 44 -2.52 -2.20 -0.93
N LYS A 45 -3.47 -1.30 -0.67
CA LYS A 45 -4.89 -1.59 -0.62
C LYS A 45 -5.62 -0.83 -1.70
N ASP A 46 -6.45 -1.52 -2.44
CA ASP A 46 -7.35 -0.96 -3.44
C ASP A 46 -8.07 0.32 -2.97
N ARG A 47 -8.70 0.30 -1.80
CA ARG A 47 -9.39 1.46 -1.23
C ARG A 47 -8.47 2.63 -0.91
N GLY A 48 -7.20 2.37 -0.57
CA GLY A 48 -6.21 3.41 -0.34
C GLY A 48 -5.80 4.12 -1.63
N ALA A 49 -5.84 3.41 -2.77
CA ALA A 49 -5.52 3.99 -4.07
C ALA A 49 -6.74 4.66 -4.74
N VAL A 50 -7.90 3.98 -4.75
CA VAL A 50 -9.09 4.37 -5.50
C VAL A 50 -9.65 5.74 -5.12
N PHE A 51 -9.64 6.10 -3.82
CA PHE A 51 -10.20 7.38 -3.37
C PHE A 51 -9.32 8.58 -3.73
N CYS A 52 -8.01 8.38 -3.87
CA CYS A 52 -7.06 9.44 -4.19
C CYS A 52 -6.84 9.62 -5.70
N ALA A 53 -7.17 8.62 -6.51
CA ALA A 53 -6.96 8.60 -7.95
C ALA A 53 -7.68 9.71 -8.74
N GLY A 54 -8.92 10.03 -8.38
CA GLY A 54 -9.80 10.76 -9.29
C GLY A 54 -10.22 9.92 -10.51
N LYS A 55 -10.95 10.54 -11.45
CA LYS A 55 -11.49 9.82 -12.63
C LYS A 55 -10.49 9.69 -13.78
N ASN A 56 -9.56 10.64 -13.89
CA ASN A 56 -8.64 10.79 -15.02
C ASN A 56 -7.18 10.51 -14.60
N SER A 57 -6.99 9.60 -13.63
CA SER A 57 -5.64 9.22 -13.20
C SER A 57 -4.88 8.58 -14.35
N VAL A 58 -3.60 8.93 -14.50
CA VAL A 58 -2.69 8.22 -15.42
C VAL A 58 -2.30 6.85 -14.87
N GLY A 59 -2.46 6.64 -13.56
CA GLY A 59 -2.26 5.35 -12.92
C GLY A 59 -2.97 5.27 -11.58
N THR A 60 -3.66 4.17 -11.34
CA THR A 60 -4.21 3.82 -10.03
C THR A 60 -3.83 2.38 -9.73
N TYR A 61 -2.92 2.19 -8.80
CA TYR A 61 -2.30 0.88 -8.57
C TYR A 61 -2.43 0.45 -7.11
N TRP A 62 -2.68 -0.83 -6.91
CA TRP A 62 -2.60 -1.45 -5.59
C TRP A 62 -1.92 -2.81 -5.64
N PHE A 63 -1.40 -3.23 -4.50
CA PHE A 63 -0.82 -4.56 -4.37
C PHE A 63 -1.91 -5.63 -4.45
N ASP A 64 -1.76 -6.57 -5.39
CA ASP A 64 -2.57 -7.76 -5.48
C ASP A 64 -1.85 -8.91 -4.78
N SER A 65 -2.40 -9.37 -3.65
CA SER A 65 -1.85 -10.48 -2.88
C SER A 65 -1.89 -11.82 -3.61
N VAL A 66 -2.76 -11.96 -4.61
CA VAL A 66 -2.88 -13.17 -5.41
C VAL A 66 -1.70 -13.27 -6.35
N THR A 67 -1.40 -12.24 -7.15
CA THR A 67 -0.24 -12.23 -8.05
C THR A 67 1.08 -11.90 -7.36
N GLY A 68 1.03 -11.16 -6.25
CA GLY A 68 2.20 -10.62 -5.58
C GLY A 68 2.77 -9.38 -6.27
N GLY A 69 2.05 -8.75 -7.19
CA GLY A 69 2.48 -7.55 -7.91
C GLY A 69 1.58 -6.35 -7.67
N MET A 70 1.96 -5.21 -8.21
CA MET A 70 1.06 -4.08 -8.39
C MET A 70 0.09 -4.38 -9.53
N SER A 71 -1.19 -4.10 -9.29
CA SER A 71 -2.28 -4.30 -10.23
C SER A 71 -3.21 -3.10 -10.21
N SER A 72 -4.20 -3.12 -11.10
CA SER A 72 -5.25 -2.11 -11.23
C SER A 72 -6.57 -2.80 -11.58
N SER A 73 -7.53 -2.04 -12.11
CA SER A 73 -8.86 -2.51 -12.47
C SER A 73 -9.30 -1.88 -13.79
N THR A 74 -10.20 -2.57 -14.50
CA THR A 74 -10.82 -2.08 -15.74
C THR A 74 -11.62 -0.79 -15.56
N ALA A 75 -11.83 -0.33 -14.32
CA ALA A 75 -12.35 1.00 -14.03
C ALA A 75 -11.38 2.14 -14.37
N PHE A 76 -10.06 1.87 -14.39
CA PHE A 76 -9.00 2.88 -14.56
C PHE A 76 -8.20 2.69 -15.85
N THR A 77 -7.90 1.44 -16.23
CA THR A 77 -7.18 1.13 -17.46
C THR A 77 -7.60 -0.22 -18.02
N ALA A 78 -7.49 -0.41 -19.34
CA ALA A 78 -7.83 -1.68 -20.00
C ALA A 78 -6.76 -2.76 -19.76
N SER A 79 -5.50 -2.35 -19.60
CA SER A 79 -4.36 -3.24 -19.35
C SER A 79 -3.30 -2.52 -18.50
N LEU A 80 -2.46 -3.30 -17.83
CA LEU A 80 -1.28 -2.75 -17.14
C LEU A 80 -0.27 -2.21 -18.16
N ALA A 81 0.45 -1.16 -17.79
CA ALA A 81 1.55 -0.65 -18.60
C ALA A 81 2.74 -1.62 -18.54
N ALA A 82 3.50 -1.74 -19.62
CA ALA A 82 4.63 -2.68 -19.72
C ALA A 82 5.65 -2.52 -18.58
N TRP A 83 5.92 -1.28 -18.16
CA TRP A 83 6.83 -0.99 -17.05
C TRP A 83 6.34 -1.53 -15.70
N VAL A 84 5.02 -1.63 -15.49
CA VAL A 84 4.42 -2.22 -14.28
C VAL A 84 4.68 -3.72 -14.28
N ASP A 85 4.53 -4.38 -15.43
CA ASP A 85 4.84 -5.81 -15.55
C ASP A 85 6.35 -6.08 -15.36
N ASP A 86 7.22 -5.24 -15.91
CA ASP A 86 8.67 -5.30 -15.68
C ASP A 86 9.03 -5.11 -14.21
N PHE A 87 8.42 -4.13 -13.55
CA PHE A 87 8.59 -3.89 -12.12
C PHE A 87 8.18 -5.12 -11.31
N ASN A 88 6.99 -5.66 -11.59
CA ASN A 88 6.46 -6.84 -10.91
C ASN A 88 7.37 -8.07 -11.07
N ARG A 89 7.89 -8.31 -12.29
CA ARG A 89 8.86 -9.39 -12.54
C ARG A 89 10.14 -9.23 -11.73
N ARG A 90 10.70 -8.02 -11.66
CA ARG A 90 11.93 -7.74 -10.89
C ARG A 90 11.72 -7.92 -9.39
N GLN A 91 10.66 -7.32 -8.86
CA GLN A 91 10.40 -7.34 -7.41
C GLN A 91 9.96 -8.69 -6.89
N THR A 92 9.30 -9.51 -7.72
CA THR A 92 8.94 -10.88 -7.33
C THR A 92 10.18 -11.76 -7.11
N LYS A 93 11.25 -11.56 -7.89
CA LYS A 93 12.51 -12.31 -7.73
C LYS A 93 13.31 -11.92 -6.48
N ASN A 94 13.23 -10.64 -6.08
CA ASN A 94 14.07 -10.09 -5.00
C ASN A 94 13.32 -9.89 -3.68
N ARG A 95 12.10 -10.44 -3.56
CA ARG A 95 11.23 -10.18 -2.41
C ARG A 95 11.80 -10.78 -1.13
N LYS A 96 12.13 -9.92 -0.18
CA LYS A 96 12.47 -10.31 1.20
C LYS A 96 11.24 -10.18 2.08
N VAL A 97 10.86 -11.27 2.74
CA VAL A 97 9.76 -11.30 3.72
C VAL A 97 10.27 -11.33 5.16
N ASP A 98 11.54 -11.67 5.36
CA ASP A 98 12.21 -11.61 6.65
C ASP A 98 12.34 -10.17 7.15
N TRP A 99 12.17 -10.00 8.46
CA TRP A 99 12.36 -8.71 9.11
C TRP A 99 13.22 -8.82 10.37
N THR A 100 14.34 -8.09 10.34
CA THR A 100 15.18 -7.82 11.51
C THR A 100 14.91 -6.39 11.96
N PRO A 101 14.54 -6.16 13.23
CA PRO A 101 14.46 -4.81 13.79
C PRO A 101 15.76 -4.04 13.63
N ILE A 102 15.65 -2.74 13.36
CA ILE A 102 16.81 -1.83 13.28
C ILE A 102 17.45 -1.65 14.66
N PHE A 103 16.62 -1.66 15.71
CA PHE A 103 17.06 -1.55 17.10
C PHE A 103 17.17 -2.92 17.76
N SER A 104 18.13 -3.08 18.67
CA SER A 104 18.23 -4.26 19.52
C SER A 104 17.01 -4.38 20.45
N LEU A 105 16.75 -5.58 20.99
CA LEU A 105 15.69 -5.79 21.98
C LEU A 105 15.85 -4.85 23.19
N GLN A 106 17.09 -4.62 23.64
CA GLN A 106 17.40 -3.71 24.74
C GLN A 106 17.05 -2.26 24.40
N GLN A 107 17.43 -1.79 23.20
CA GLN A 107 17.11 -0.44 22.73
C GLN A 107 15.59 -0.26 22.60
N MET A 108 14.87 -1.26 22.06
CA MET A 108 13.41 -1.21 22.01
C MET A 108 12.80 -1.17 23.41
N GLN A 109 13.30 -1.94 24.38
CA GLN A 109 12.82 -1.86 25.77
C GLN A 109 13.04 -0.48 26.41
N GLN A 110 14.07 0.26 26.02
CA GLN A 110 14.32 1.63 26.50
C GLN A 110 13.45 2.67 25.80
N LEU A 111 13.20 2.50 24.50
CA LEU A 111 12.40 3.42 23.67
C LEU A 111 10.89 3.23 23.82
N LEU A 112 10.44 2.05 24.26
CA LEU A 112 9.04 1.78 24.56
C LEU A 112 8.68 2.45 25.90
N LEU A 113 8.05 3.63 25.79
CA LEU A 113 7.66 4.52 26.89
C LEU A 113 6.59 3.95 27.85
N ASP A 114 6.10 2.74 27.62
CA ASP A 114 5.08 2.09 28.46
C ASP A 114 5.43 0.61 28.70
N GLU A 115 5.44 0.20 29.97
CA GLU A 115 5.70 -1.17 30.46
C GLU A 115 4.83 -2.22 29.74
N LYS A 116 3.63 -1.83 29.31
CA LYS A 116 2.70 -2.69 28.55
C LYS A 116 3.32 -3.17 27.23
N TYR A 117 4.15 -2.35 26.59
CA TYR A 117 4.85 -2.74 25.36
C TYR A 117 6.11 -3.57 25.63
N LYS A 118 6.80 -3.36 26.75
CA LYS A 118 7.94 -4.18 27.16
C LYS A 118 7.51 -5.62 27.44
N ALA A 119 6.34 -5.81 28.04
CA ALA A 119 5.73 -7.12 28.23
C ALA A 119 5.40 -7.80 26.88
N ALA A 120 4.88 -7.05 25.91
CA ALA A 120 4.53 -7.56 24.57
C ALA A 120 5.74 -8.02 23.74
N LEU A 121 6.97 -7.58 24.04
CA LEU A 121 8.19 -8.08 23.42
C LEU A 121 8.56 -9.51 23.86
N LYS A 122 8.02 -9.97 25.00
CA LYS A 122 8.26 -11.32 25.55
C LYS A 122 7.24 -12.35 25.07
N VAL A 123 6.15 -11.90 24.43
CA VAL A 123 5.05 -12.75 23.98
C VAL A 123 5.33 -13.20 22.55
N ARG A 124 5.11 -14.49 22.28
CA ARG A 124 5.00 -15.03 20.91
C ARG A 124 4.14 -14.05 20.09
N SER A 125 4.60 -13.63 18.91
CA SER A 125 3.80 -12.76 18.05
C SER A 125 2.36 -13.28 17.94
N PRO A 126 1.32 -12.44 17.88
CA PRO A 126 -0.04 -12.91 17.55
C PRO A 126 -0.07 -13.64 16.19
N LEU A 127 0.97 -13.42 15.37
CA LEU A 127 1.20 -14.11 14.12
C LEU A 127 2.15 -15.31 14.27
N SER A 128 2.53 -15.75 15.47
CA SER A 128 3.57 -16.76 15.73
C SER A 128 3.30 -18.15 15.18
N ASN A 129 2.03 -18.50 14.93
CA ASN A 129 1.68 -19.71 14.19
C ASN A 129 2.05 -19.59 12.69
N LYS A 130 2.42 -18.39 12.23
CA LYS A 130 2.74 -18.00 10.85
C LYS A 130 4.13 -17.36 10.70
N PHE A 131 4.62 -16.66 11.73
CA PHE A 131 5.90 -15.95 11.83
C PHE A 131 6.65 -16.42 13.09
N GLY A 132 7.30 -17.59 13.04
CA GLY A 132 8.28 -18.06 14.02
C GLY A 132 8.02 -17.81 15.52
N GLN A 133 9.11 -17.73 16.29
CA GLN A 133 9.07 -17.60 17.76
C GLN A 133 9.18 -16.16 18.28
N GLY A 134 9.21 -15.14 17.42
CA GLY A 134 9.38 -13.74 17.84
C GLY A 134 10.33 -12.98 16.91
N LEU A 135 10.92 -11.91 17.44
CA LEU A 135 11.94 -11.10 16.75
C LEU A 135 13.32 -11.78 16.81
N PRO A 136 14.14 -11.76 15.73
CA PRO A 136 13.80 -11.31 14.38
C PRO A 136 12.80 -12.24 13.70
N TYR A 137 11.90 -11.67 12.89
CA TYR A 137 10.92 -12.47 12.18
C TYR A 137 11.55 -13.15 10.98
N ARG A 138 11.62 -14.48 11.05
CA ARG A 138 12.00 -15.34 9.94
C ARG A 138 10.76 -16.01 9.38
N PHE A 139 10.57 -15.91 8.07
CA PHE A 139 9.60 -16.73 7.38
C PHE A 139 10.18 -18.13 7.19
N PRO A 140 9.40 -19.20 7.46
CA PRO A 140 9.82 -20.53 7.06
C PRO A 140 10.07 -20.55 5.55
N GLN A 141 11.24 -21.03 5.10
CA GLN A 141 11.62 -21.11 3.68
C GLN A 141 10.54 -21.83 2.84
N GLU A 142 9.87 -22.83 3.41
CA GLU A 142 8.75 -23.56 2.80
C GLU A 142 7.54 -22.68 2.45
N LYS A 143 7.45 -21.47 3.03
CA LYS A 143 6.38 -20.49 2.81
C LYS A 143 6.84 -19.26 2.04
N GLU A 144 8.12 -19.18 1.63
CA GLU A 144 8.66 -18.09 0.80
C GLU A 144 8.15 -18.16 -0.65
N GLN A 145 7.55 -19.28 -1.04
CA GLN A 145 6.99 -19.51 -2.36
C GLN A 145 5.46 -19.65 -2.30
N GLY A 146 4.75 -19.10 -3.28
CA GLY A 146 3.30 -19.29 -3.41
C GLY A 146 2.41 -18.14 -2.85
N ALA A 147 1.10 -18.37 -2.79
CA ALA A 147 0.10 -17.34 -2.46
C ALA A 147 0.18 -16.85 -1.00
N SER A 148 0.68 -17.70 -0.10
CA SER A 148 0.86 -17.36 1.31
C SER A 148 1.96 -16.31 1.50
N ALA A 149 3.15 -16.49 0.92
CA ALA A 149 4.23 -15.48 0.94
C ALA A 149 3.76 -14.10 0.48
N ARG A 150 3.03 -14.05 -0.64
CA ARG A 150 2.50 -12.81 -1.23
C ARG A 150 1.51 -12.12 -0.30
N SER A 151 0.64 -12.88 0.34
CA SER A 151 -0.29 -12.35 1.35
C SER A 151 0.43 -11.85 2.60
N PHE A 152 1.50 -12.53 2.98
CA PHE A 152 2.26 -12.22 4.19
C PHE A 152 3.16 -11.00 4.07
N PHE A 153 3.69 -10.77 2.89
CA PHE A 153 4.55 -9.63 2.57
C PHE A 153 3.99 -8.30 3.08
N GLN A 154 2.68 -8.08 2.94
CA GLN A 154 1.98 -6.85 3.36
C GLN A 154 2.05 -6.56 4.87
N TYR A 155 2.46 -7.54 5.68
CA TYR A 155 2.63 -7.42 7.13
C TYR A 155 4.08 -7.17 7.53
N THR A 156 4.93 -6.78 6.58
CA THR A 156 6.36 -6.54 6.80
C THR A 156 6.70 -5.11 6.39
N PRO A 157 7.68 -4.43 7.04
CA PRO A 157 8.15 -3.13 6.61
C PRO A 157 8.61 -3.09 5.14
N ALA A 158 9.10 -4.20 4.60
CA ALA A 158 9.50 -4.34 3.20
C ALA A 158 8.35 -4.05 2.21
N ALA A 159 7.08 -4.16 2.62
CA ALA A 159 5.97 -3.76 1.78
C ALA A 159 5.85 -2.24 1.61
N SER A 160 6.29 -1.45 2.59
CA SER A 160 6.42 0.00 2.44
C SER A 160 7.56 0.36 1.49
N ASP A 161 8.70 -0.33 1.60
CA ASP A 161 9.84 -0.11 0.70
C ASP A 161 9.46 -0.42 -0.75
N PHE A 162 8.75 -1.52 -0.98
CA PHE A 162 8.20 -1.86 -2.29
C PHE A 162 7.24 -0.81 -2.84
N LEU A 163 6.40 -0.19 -2.00
CA LEU A 163 5.57 0.94 -2.42
C LEU A 163 6.41 2.16 -2.82
N VAL A 164 7.48 2.46 -2.08
CA VAL A 164 8.40 3.56 -2.39
C VAL A 164 9.11 3.29 -3.72
N ASP A 165 9.63 2.09 -3.93
CA ASP A 165 10.26 1.68 -5.18
C ASP A 165 9.29 1.84 -6.37
N PHE A 166 8.04 1.39 -6.21
CA PHE A 166 7.02 1.54 -7.24
C PHE A 166 6.69 3.00 -7.49
N ALA A 167 6.58 3.82 -6.45
CA ALA A 167 6.34 5.25 -6.56
C ALA A 167 7.47 5.96 -7.32
N LEU A 168 8.73 5.66 -6.98
CA LEU A 168 9.89 6.21 -7.67
C LEU A 168 9.95 5.78 -9.14
N GLU A 169 9.67 4.52 -9.45
CA GLU A 169 9.55 4.04 -10.84
C GLU A 169 8.42 4.76 -11.56
N SER A 170 7.24 4.90 -10.94
CA SER A 170 6.09 5.55 -11.54
C SER A 170 6.35 7.02 -11.88
N VAL A 171 7.06 7.76 -11.02
CA VAL A 171 7.47 9.16 -11.29
C VAL A 171 8.31 9.24 -12.56
N ARG A 172 9.24 8.30 -12.75
CA ARG A 172 10.13 8.25 -13.93
C ARG A 172 9.38 7.84 -15.18
N GLN A 173 8.62 6.74 -15.12
CA GLN A 173 7.93 6.16 -16.27
C GLN A 173 6.76 7.05 -16.73
N GLU A 174 6.02 7.62 -15.79
CA GLU A 174 4.90 8.51 -16.08
C GLU A 174 5.32 9.98 -16.21
N ARG A 175 6.61 10.26 -16.02
CA ARG A 175 7.24 11.59 -16.18
C ARG A 175 6.53 12.68 -15.39
N LEU A 176 6.19 12.37 -14.13
CA LEU A 176 5.53 13.32 -13.25
C LEU A 176 6.43 14.54 -12.97
N GLY A 177 5.87 15.72 -13.07
CA GLY A 177 6.57 17.00 -12.93
C GLY A 177 7.31 17.46 -14.20
N CYS A 178 7.26 16.68 -15.28
CA CYS A 178 7.93 17.02 -16.54
C CYS A 178 6.98 17.74 -17.52
N SER A 179 7.49 18.75 -18.21
CA SER A 179 6.77 19.45 -19.30
C SER A 179 6.50 18.55 -20.50
N SER A 180 7.44 17.64 -20.80
CA SER A 180 7.33 16.69 -21.90
C SER A 180 7.09 15.29 -21.39
N ARG A 181 6.12 14.63 -22.03
CA ARG A 181 5.71 13.24 -21.80
C ARG A 181 6.47 12.25 -22.68
N GLU A 182 7.28 12.74 -23.61
CA GLU A 182 8.08 11.89 -24.49
C GLU A 182 9.27 11.31 -23.74
N PRO A 183 9.45 9.97 -23.73
CA PRO A 183 10.59 9.33 -23.07
C PRO A 183 11.95 9.85 -23.58
N SER A 184 12.02 10.21 -24.87
CA SER A 184 13.25 10.66 -25.55
C SER A 184 13.70 12.07 -25.17
N LYS A 185 12.82 12.90 -24.60
CA LYS A 185 13.14 14.29 -24.23
C LYS A 185 13.65 14.36 -22.80
N SER A 186 14.49 15.34 -22.50
CA SER A 186 14.88 15.63 -21.11
C SER A 186 13.68 16.11 -20.30
N CYS A 187 13.65 15.80 -19.01
CA CYS A 187 12.62 16.30 -18.11
C CYS A 187 12.96 17.74 -17.71
N SER A 188 12.18 18.71 -18.17
CA SER A 188 12.16 20.07 -17.65
C SER A 188 10.88 20.30 -16.88
N ALA A 189 10.87 21.27 -15.95
CA ALA A 189 9.72 21.53 -15.09
C ALA A 189 8.43 21.77 -15.89
N GLY A 190 7.37 21.03 -15.53
CA GLY A 190 6.04 21.17 -16.13
C GLY A 190 5.39 22.52 -15.84
N LYS A 191 4.52 22.97 -16.75
CA LYS A 191 3.72 24.20 -16.57
C LYS A 191 2.70 24.06 -15.44
N PHE A 192 2.13 22.87 -15.27
CA PHE A 192 1.16 22.55 -14.25
C PHE A 192 1.74 21.53 -13.28
N PRO A 193 1.38 21.60 -11.99
CA PRO A 193 1.81 20.60 -11.03
C PRO A 193 1.10 19.27 -11.28
N ASP A 194 1.82 18.18 -11.05
CA ASP A 194 1.28 16.83 -11.04
C ASP A 194 1.03 16.38 -9.60
N LEU A 195 0.17 15.37 -9.43
CA LEU A 195 -0.19 14.85 -8.11
C LEU A 195 0.15 13.36 -8.01
N LEU A 196 1.04 13.03 -7.06
CA LEU A 196 1.30 11.66 -6.65
C LEU A 196 0.72 11.45 -5.25
N THR A 197 -0.13 10.43 -5.10
CA THR A 197 -0.70 10.03 -3.81
C THR A 197 -0.24 8.63 -3.44
N ILE A 198 0.24 8.48 -2.20
CA ILE A 198 0.75 7.21 -1.69
C ILE A 198 0.09 6.93 -0.34
N SER A 199 -0.58 5.79 -0.23
CA SER A 199 -1.20 5.35 1.02
C SER A 199 -0.40 4.19 1.63
N PHE A 200 0.40 4.50 2.66
CA PHE A 200 1.15 3.52 3.44
C PHE A 200 0.22 2.70 4.34
N SER A 201 -0.15 1.52 3.87
CA SER A 201 -1.10 0.64 4.57
C SER A 201 -0.43 -0.33 5.56
N THR A 202 0.89 -0.51 5.45
CA THR A 202 1.68 -1.47 6.26
C THR A 202 1.48 -1.30 7.77
N PRO A 203 1.47 -0.07 8.34
CA PRO A 203 1.25 0.10 9.78
C PRO A 203 -0.10 -0.45 10.26
N GLU A 204 -1.17 -0.24 9.48
CA GLU A 204 -2.47 -0.85 9.80
C GLU A 204 -2.43 -2.36 9.67
N CYS A 205 -1.77 -2.89 8.64
CA CYS A 205 -1.67 -4.34 8.44
C CYS A 205 -0.98 -5.01 9.63
N ILE A 206 0.10 -4.41 10.13
CA ILE A 206 0.87 -4.89 11.29
C ILE A 206 0.05 -4.74 12.58
N TRP A 207 -0.56 -3.57 12.81
CA TRP A 207 -1.22 -3.25 14.08
C TRP A 207 -2.64 -3.79 14.20
N GLY A 208 -3.44 -3.68 13.14
CA GLY A 208 -4.86 -4.04 13.12
C GLY A 208 -5.14 -5.52 13.39
N ARG A 209 -4.14 -6.39 13.20
CA ARG A 209 -4.19 -7.79 13.66
C ARG A 209 -3.83 -7.98 15.13
N LYS A 210 -2.86 -7.22 15.64
CA LYS A 210 -2.46 -7.27 17.07
C LYS A 210 -3.63 -6.87 17.98
N SER A 211 -4.28 -5.76 17.67
CA SER A 211 -5.45 -5.28 18.43
C SER A 211 -6.64 -6.24 18.44
N ARG A 212 -6.88 -6.98 17.34
CA ARG A 212 -8.00 -7.94 17.25
C ARG A 212 -7.71 -9.28 17.92
N ALA A 213 -6.44 -9.68 17.98
CA ALA A 213 -6.03 -10.89 18.70
C ALA A 213 -6.08 -10.68 20.22
N ASP A 214 -5.79 -9.46 20.68
CA ASP A 214 -5.61 -9.21 22.12
C ASP A 214 -6.90 -8.80 22.86
N GLY A 215 -8.05 -8.59 22.20
CA GLY A 215 -9.39 -8.41 22.81
C GLY A 215 -9.59 -7.31 23.89
N HIS A 216 -8.52 -6.76 24.46
CA HIS A 216 -8.50 -6.15 25.80
C HIS A 216 -7.65 -4.87 25.84
N LEU A 217 -7.01 -4.46 24.74
CA LEU A 217 -6.13 -3.29 24.77
C LEU A 217 -6.86 -1.95 24.64
N PHE A 218 -8.16 -1.92 24.30
CA PHE A 218 -8.91 -0.68 24.07
C PHE A 218 -10.28 -0.58 24.75
N GLU A 219 -10.64 -1.50 25.64
CA GLU A 219 -11.92 -1.43 26.34
C GLU A 219 -11.96 -0.36 27.44
N SER A 220 -10.81 0.23 27.81
CA SER A 220 -10.75 1.26 28.86
C SER A 220 -10.76 2.71 28.36
N GLN A 221 -10.73 3.00 27.05
CA GLN A 221 -10.79 4.37 26.54
C GLN A 221 -11.95 4.66 25.58
N SER A 222 -12.67 3.65 25.08
CA SER A 222 -13.85 3.88 24.22
C SER A 222 -15.12 4.27 24.99
N LYS A 223 -15.16 4.12 26.32
CA LYS A 223 -16.35 4.47 27.12
C LYS A 223 -16.58 5.98 27.30
N SER A 224 -15.60 6.83 26.97
CA SER A 224 -15.77 8.30 27.04
C SER A 224 -16.10 8.97 25.71
N CYS A 225 -16.00 8.26 24.58
CA CYS A 225 -16.29 8.82 23.25
C CYS A 225 -17.56 8.26 22.59
N ALA A 226 -18.35 7.47 23.33
CA ALA A 226 -19.57 6.82 22.83
C ALA A 226 -20.88 7.48 23.31
N LEU A 227 -20.86 8.80 23.54
CA LEU A 227 -22.06 9.59 23.80
C LEU A 227 -22.01 10.87 22.96
N HIS A 228 -22.36 10.74 21.68
CA HIS A 228 -23.10 11.73 20.86
C HIS A 228 -22.86 11.40 19.39
N THR A 229 -23.72 10.54 18.85
CA THR A 229 -24.20 10.54 17.46
C THR A 229 -25.16 9.35 17.31
N ARG A 230 -26.39 9.54 17.80
CA ARG A 230 -27.57 8.89 17.23
C ARG A 230 -28.41 10.01 16.62
N ALA A 231 -28.74 9.81 15.34
CA ALA A 231 -29.76 10.45 14.50
C ALA A 231 -30.10 11.93 14.78
#